data_AF-A0A7J7MXT7-F1
#
_entry.id   AF-A0A7J7MXT7-F1
#
_cell.length_a   1.000
_cell.length_b   1.000
_cell.length_c   1.000
_cell.angle_alpha   90.00
_cell.angle_beta   90.00
_cell.angle_gamma   90.00
#
_symmetry.space_group_name_H-M   'P 1'
#
loop_
_entity.id
_entity.type
_entity.pdbx_description
1 polymer ?
#
loop_
_entity_poly.entity_id
_entity_poly.type
_entity_poly.pdbx_seq_one_letter_code
_entity_poly.pdbx_strand_id
1 'polypeptide(L)'
;MPRGRPTTKKPTLAQDVARIEDKFNKLIDDKFDKLIEDKFNKLIDVKFDKLIEALGRGFIGEGGIIGLLFGVPGNSKDEAFANDEVFSATNNGVFVAGSERSREGEKRRVDWVQRGATSRVLQVVHTVPLDLENIKTKNIVLIHGEGFGAWCWYKTVALLEEAGLFPTALDLVGSGIERTDTDSIKTLKDYAKPLIDYLQKLPDGEKIILVGHSCGGASISYALQCFPEKIVKAIFLCATMVSDGQRPFDVFAEELGPAEMFMQESQFLVFGNGKDKPPTSLMLEKEQIKGLYFNQSPSKDVALATVSMRPIPLGPIMEKLSLSPENYGKSRRFFVQTLDDRALSPDVQEKLVGENPPEGVYKIKGSDHCPFFSKPQSLHKIFIEIAQIP
;
A
#
# COMPACT_ATOMS: atom_id res chain seq x y z
N MET A 1 -20.07 -53.80 18.75
CA MET A 1 -19.68 -52.78 17.74
C MET A 1 -18.23 -52.37 18.00
N PRO A 2 -17.30 -52.50 17.04
CA PRO A 2 -15.93 -52.03 17.23
C PRO A 2 -15.82 -50.53 16.94
N ARG A 3 -15.15 -49.80 17.84
CA ARG A 3 -14.84 -48.37 17.68
C ARG A 3 -13.67 -48.19 16.70
N GLY A 4 -13.90 -47.49 15.59
CA GLY A 4 -12.86 -47.16 14.61
C GLY A 4 -11.86 -46.13 15.16
N ARG A 5 -10.57 -46.33 14.88
CA ARG A 5 -9.51 -45.31 15.08
C ARG A 5 -9.64 -44.20 14.03
N PRO A 6 -9.35 -42.93 14.36
CA PRO A 6 -9.26 -41.88 13.35
C PRO A 6 -8.00 -42.06 12.51
N THR A 7 -8.14 -42.04 11.19
CA THR A 7 -7.02 -42.02 10.24
C THR A 7 -6.60 -40.56 10.01
N THR A 8 -5.41 -40.18 10.46
CA THR A 8 -4.79 -38.89 10.11
C THR A 8 -4.38 -38.94 8.63
N LYS A 9 -5.06 -38.18 7.77
CA LYS A 9 -4.68 -38.04 6.35
C LYS A 9 -3.30 -37.39 6.25
N LYS A 10 -2.38 -37.99 5.48
CA LYS A 10 -1.08 -37.37 5.15
C LYS A 10 -1.31 -36.12 4.29
N PRO A 11 -0.52 -35.05 4.48
CA PRO A 11 -0.66 -33.86 3.67
C PRO A 11 -0.38 -34.14 2.18
N THR A 12 -1.07 -33.41 1.30
CA THR A 12 -0.87 -33.50 -0.15
C THR A 12 0.38 -32.73 -0.57
N LEU A 13 0.94 -33.05 -1.75
CA LEU A 13 2.12 -32.35 -2.30
C LEU A 13 1.94 -30.81 -2.35
N ALA A 14 0.71 -30.34 -2.60
CA ALA A 14 0.37 -28.92 -2.57
C ALA A 14 0.48 -28.30 -1.17
N GLN A 15 0.14 -29.05 -0.12
CA GLN A 15 0.28 -28.60 1.27
C GLN A 15 1.75 -28.55 1.71
N ASP A 16 2.60 -29.43 1.18
CA ASP A 16 4.04 -29.40 1.44
C ASP A 16 4.74 -28.23 0.74
N VAL A 17 4.34 -27.92 -0.51
CA VAL A 17 4.84 -26.74 -1.26
C VAL A 17 4.47 -25.44 -0.56
N ALA A 18 3.19 -25.28 -0.17
CA ALA A 18 2.73 -24.10 0.54
C ALA A 18 3.47 -23.89 1.88
N ARG A 19 3.78 -24.98 2.58
CA ARG A 19 4.56 -24.95 3.83
C ARG A 19 6.00 -24.49 3.61
N ILE A 20 6.59 -24.78 2.44
CA ILE A 20 7.95 -24.36 2.11
C ILE A 20 7.96 -22.88 1.73
N GLU A 21 6.99 -22.42 0.94
CA GLU A 21 6.86 -21.01 0.56
C GLU A 21 6.60 -20.11 1.78
N ASP A 22 5.72 -20.53 2.70
CA ASP A 22 5.44 -19.81 3.95
C ASP A 22 6.69 -19.70 4.83
N LYS A 23 7.44 -20.79 4.98
CA LYS A 23 8.73 -20.77 5.69
C LYS A 23 9.74 -19.86 5.02
N PHE A 24 9.75 -19.80 3.69
CA PHE A 24 10.68 -18.98 2.93
C PHE A 24 10.35 -17.49 3.07
N ASN A 25 9.08 -17.13 2.94
CA ASN A 25 8.61 -15.75 3.14
C ASN A 25 8.88 -15.28 4.56
N LYS A 26 8.57 -16.12 5.56
CA LYS A 26 8.89 -15.82 6.96
C LYS A 26 10.40 -15.65 7.19
N LEU A 27 11.24 -16.48 6.56
CA LEU A 27 12.69 -16.33 6.64
C LEU A 27 13.18 -15.03 5.99
N ILE A 28 12.53 -14.58 4.90
CA ILE A 28 12.81 -13.31 4.26
C ILE A 28 12.39 -12.16 5.17
N ASP A 29 11.19 -12.20 5.74
CA ASP A 29 10.70 -11.19 6.68
C ASP A 29 11.60 -11.11 7.92
N ASP A 30 11.99 -12.25 8.51
CA ASP A 30 12.90 -12.31 9.65
C ASP A 30 14.29 -11.73 9.29
N LYS A 31 14.80 -12.01 8.08
CA LYS A 31 16.08 -11.45 7.61
C LYS A 31 15.98 -9.95 7.32
N PHE A 32 14.87 -9.50 6.75
CA PHE A 32 14.60 -8.09 6.49
C PHE A 32 14.45 -7.32 7.80
N ASP A 33 13.73 -7.88 8.77
CA ASP A 33 13.59 -7.33 10.11
C ASP A 33 14.94 -7.21 10.81
N LYS A 34 15.78 -8.23 10.71
CA LYS A 34 17.15 -8.18 11.21
C LYS A 34 18.00 -7.13 10.49
N LEU A 35 17.81 -6.94 9.19
CA LEU A 35 18.52 -5.90 8.43
C LEU A 35 18.08 -4.49 8.82
N ILE A 36 16.77 -4.28 9.02
CA ILE A 36 16.22 -3.02 9.52
C ILE A 36 16.72 -2.76 10.93
N GLU A 37 16.70 -3.76 11.81
CA GLU A 37 17.23 -3.68 13.17
C GLU A 37 18.74 -3.38 13.16
N ASP A 38 19.53 -4.04 12.32
CA ASP A 38 20.96 -3.77 12.17
C ASP A 38 21.24 -2.37 11.62
N LYS A 39 20.45 -1.89 10.64
CA LYS A 39 20.57 -0.52 10.11
C LYS A 39 20.15 0.52 11.14
N PHE A 40 19.08 0.27 11.88
CA PHE A 40 18.57 1.15 12.92
C PHE A 40 19.54 1.20 14.11
N ASN A 41 20.08 0.06 14.53
CA ASN A 41 21.12 -0.04 15.56
C ASN A 41 22.40 0.68 15.12
N LYS A 42 22.85 0.51 13.87
CA LYS A 42 23.97 1.30 13.34
C LYS A 42 23.69 2.81 13.32
N LEU A 43 22.44 3.21 13.03
CA LEU A 43 22.05 4.62 13.07
C LEU A 43 22.01 5.16 14.51
N ILE A 44 21.57 4.34 15.47
CA ILE A 44 21.65 4.63 16.90
C ILE A 44 23.10 4.75 17.30
N ASP A 45 23.96 3.77 16.99
CA ASP A 45 25.39 3.77 17.33
C ASP A 45 26.09 5.01 16.76
N VAL A 46 25.86 5.37 15.49
CA VAL A 46 26.42 6.59 14.89
C VAL A 46 25.91 7.85 15.59
N LYS A 47 24.64 7.90 16.00
CA LYS A 47 24.10 9.03 16.76
C LYS A 47 24.63 9.06 18.19
N PHE A 48 24.86 7.89 18.80
CA PHE A 48 25.38 7.72 20.15
C PHE A 48 26.87 8.08 20.20
N ASP A 49 27.67 7.68 19.21
CA ASP A 49 29.07 8.06 19.05
C ASP A 49 29.21 9.57 18.85
N LYS A 50 28.33 10.18 18.03
CA LYS A 50 28.28 11.64 17.89
C LYS A 50 27.86 12.35 19.18
N LEU A 51 26.97 11.74 19.97
CA LEU A 51 26.56 12.25 21.28
C LEU A 51 27.71 12.12 22.29
N ILE A 52 28.44 11.00 22.30
CA ILE A 52 29.64 10.79 23.12
C ILE A 52 30.76 11.72 22.70
N GLU A 53 30.95 12.00 21.40
CA GLU A 53 31.93 12.97 20.91
C GLU A 53 31.54 14.41 21.31
N ALA A 54 30.25 14.74 21.26
CA ALA A 54 29.73 16.03 21.71
C ALA A 54 29.85 16.19 23.24
N LEU A 55 29.62 15.14 24.02
CA LEU A 55 29.78 15.12 25.48
C LEU A 55 31.26 15.09 25.89
N GLY A 56 32.11 14.41 25.14
CA GLY A 56 33.57 14.33 25.33
C GLY A 56 34.30 15.63 25.02
N ARG A 57 33.71 16.50 24.17
CA ARG A 57 34.18 17.89 23.97
C ARG A 57 33.65 18.86 25.02
N GLY A 58 32.77 18.42 25.93
CA GLY A 58 32.04 19.28 26.87
C GLY A 58 32.32 19.09 28.35
N PHE A 59 32.99 18.02 28.80
CA PHE A 59 33.16 17.75 30.24
C PHE A 59 34.55 17.22 30.60
N ILE A 60 35.43 18.15 30.98
CA ILE A 60 36.42 17.91 32.05
C ILE A 60 35.72 18.44 33.32
N GLY A 61 35.19 17.54 34.15
CA GLY A 61 34.53 17.92 35.40
C GLY A 61 33.62 16.84 35.98
N GLU A 62 34.19 16.09 36.92
CA GLU A 62 33.57 15.39 38.07
C GLU A 62 32.12 14.85 37.97
N GLY A 63 32.01 13.51 37.95
CA GLY A 63 31.13 12.70 38.81
C GLY A 63 29.60 12.75 38.65
N GLY A 64 28.98 11.65 38.19
CA GLY A 64 27.55 11.39 38.48
C GLY A 64 26.80 10.44 37.54
N ILE A 65 26.83 9.14 37.87
CA ILE A 65 25.82 8.07 37.72
C ILE A 65 24.61 8.33 36.76
N ILE A 66 24.47 7.48 35.73
CA ILE A 66 23.15 7.04 35.22
C ILE A 66 23.17 5.52 35.07
N GLY A 67 22.38 4.84 35.89
CA GLY A 67 22.08 3.42 35.80
C GLY A 67 20.57 3.19 35.88
N LEU A 68 20.15 2.12 35.20
CA LEU A 68 18.83 1.48 35.13
C LEU A 68 17.79 2.08 34.16
N LEU A 69 17.47 1.31 33.10
CA LEU A 69 16.18 0.60 32.97
C LEU A 69 16.14 -0.22 31.67
N PHE A 70 16.50 -1.50 31.72
CA PHE A 70 15.96 -2.52 30.79
C PHE A 70 15.76 -3.83 31.56
N GLY A 71 14.49 -4.21 31.72
CA GLY A 71 14.05 -5.52 32.17
C GLY A 71 13.20 -6.15 31.08
N VAL A 72 13.62 -7.30 30.58
CA VAL A 72 12.86 -8.18 29.67
C VAL A 72 12.55 -9.46 30.45
N PRO A 73 11.29 -9.92 30.46
CA PRO A 73 10.96 -11.25 29.90
C PRO A 73 9.57 -11.25 29.24
N GLY A 74 9.12 -12.17 28.39
CA GLY A 74 9.58 -13.49 27.96
C GLY A 74 8.48 -14.09 27.05
N ASN A 75 8.83 -15.14 26.31
CA ASN A 75 8.02 -15.88 25.35
C ASN A 75 6.65 -16.37 25.87
N SER A 76 5.64 -16.37 24.98
CA SER A 76 4.62 -17.42 24.89
C SER A 76 4.07 -17.54 23.46
N LYS A 77 3.89 -18.78 23.00
CA LYS A 77 3.42 -19.21 21.68
C LYS A 77 1.89 -19.44 21.67
N ASP A 78 1.38 -19.69 20.45
CA ASP A 78 0.07 -20.26 20.03
C ASP A 78 -0.94 -19.14 19.62
N GLU A 79 -1.69 -19.16 18.49
CA GLU A 79 -2.26 -20.20 17.64
C GLU A 79 -2.49 -19.77 16.16
N ALA A 80 -2.56 -20.79 15.28
CA ALA A 80 -3.29 -21.01 14.02
C ALA A 80 -3.69 -19.88 13.03
N PHE A 81 -3.28 -20.04 11.76
CA PHE A 81 -3.76 -19.33 10.57
C PHE A 81 -4.50 -20.27 9.59
N ALA A 82 -5.53 -19.73 8.94
CA ALA A 82 -6.25 -20.32 7.81
C ALA A 82 -5.68 -19.80 6.47
N ASN A 83 -5.74 -20.66 5.44
CA ASN A 83 -5.21 -20.44 4.09
C ASN A 83 -6.06 -19.46 3.26
N ASP A 84 -5.52 -18.87 2.18
CA ASP A 84 -6.12 -18.97 0.84
C ASP A 84 -5.28 -18.34 -0.30
N GLU A 85 -5.40 -19.00 -1.46
CA GLU A 85 -4.71 -18.92 -2.75
C GLU A 85 -4.96 -17.63 -3.59
N VAL A 86 -4.09 -17.35 -4.57
CA VAL A 86 -4.17 -16.26 -5.57
C VAL A 86 -4.44 -16.86 -6.96
N PHE A 87 -5.46 -16.37 -7.68
CA PHE A 87 -5.74 -16.69 -9.08
C PHE A 87 -5.49 -15.47 -9.98
N SER A 88 -4.86 -15.67 -11.13
CA SER A 88 -4.82 -14.70 -12.24
C SER A 88 -5.69 -15.20 -13.39
N ALA A 89 -6.61 -14.36 -13.89
CA ALA A 89 -7.32 -14.61 -15.13
C ALA A 89 -6.98 -13.50 -16.12
N THR A 90 -6.39 -13.87 -17.25
CA THR A 90 -6.25 -13.00 -18.43
C THR A 90 -7.16 -13.53 -19.52
N ASN A 91 -8.06 -12.70 -20.03
CA ASN A 91 -8.93 -13.00 -21.16
C ASN A 91 -8.39 -12.29 -22.40
N ASN A 92 -8.14 -13.03 -23.50
CA ASN A 92 -8.44 -12.62 -24.88
C ASN A 92 -7.85 -13.61 -25.89
N GLY A 93 -8.64 -13.94 -26.93
CA GLY A 93 -8.12 -14.34 -28.24
C GLY A 93 -8.80 -15.55 -28.89
N VAL A 94 -9.83 -15.29 -29.70
CA VAL A 94 -10.51 -16.22 -30.62
C VAL A 94 -9.67 -16.47 -31.88
N PHE A 95 -9.61 -17.71 -32.38
CA PHE A 95 -9.48 -18.03 -33.81
C PHE A 95 -10.34 -19.25 -34.19
N VAL A 96 -10.86 -19.21 -35.43
CA VAL A 96 -11.87 -20.09 -36.05
C VAL A 96 -11.24 -20.90 -37.19
N ALA A 97 -11.89 -22.03 -37.54
CA ALA A 97 -11.79 -22.89 -38.75
C ALA A 97 -10.82 -24.09 -38.68
N GLY A 98 -11.13 -25.31 -39.15
CA GLY A 98 -12.28 -25.87 -39.87
C GLY A 98 -12.01 -27.32 -40.35
N SER A 99 -13.09 -28.05 -40.73
CA SER A 99 -13.18 -29.31 -41.53
C SER A 99 -12.49 -30.59 -41.00
N GLU A 100 -12.91 -31.85 -41.22
CA GLU A 100 -13.97 -32.49 -42.01
C GLU A 100 -14.18 -33.96 -41.53
N ARG A 101 -15.11 -34.69 -42.17
CA ARG A 101 -15.80 -35.92 -41.73
C ARG A 101 -15.08 -37.27 -42.00
N SER A 102 -15.64 -38.30 -41.31
CA SER A 102 -15.89 -39.71 -41.72
C SER A 102 -14.75 -40.72 -41.47
N ARG A 103 -14.96 -42.03 -41.19
CA ARG A 103 -16.11 -42.95 -41.08
C ARG A 103 -15.57 -44.27 -40.44
N GLU A 104 -16.49 -45.18 -40.06
CA GLU A 104 -16.27 -46.58 -39.60
C GLU A 104 -15.75 -46.77 -38.16
N GLY A 105 -16.28 -47.63 -37.29
CA GLY A 105 -17.31 -48.66 -37.43
C GLY A 105 -16.95 -49.89 -36.61
N GLU A 106 -17.05 -49.87 -35.26
CA GLU A 106 -17.18 -51.11 -34.49
C GLU A 106 -17.78 -50.89 -33.09
N LYS A 107 -18.88 -51.59 -32.79
CA LYS A 107 -19.48 -51.71 -31.46
C LYS A 107 -18.77 -52.82 -30.69
N ARG A 108 -18.10 -52.51 -29.57
CA ARG A 108 -17.91 -53.46 -28.46
C ARG A 108 -18.04 -52.80 -27.08
N ARG A 109 -18.65 -53.59 -26.20
CA ARG A 109 -18.99 -53.46 -24.77
C ARG A 109 -18.26 -52.38 -23.97
N VAL A 110 -19.08 -51.65 -23.20
CA VAL A 110 -18.71 -50.75 -22.11
C VAL A 110 -18.38 -51.59 -20.88
N ASP A 111 -17.16 -51.49 -20.38
CA ASP A 111 -16.80 -51.80 -19.00
C ASP A 111 -15.93 -50.64 -18.47
N TRP A 112 -16.27 -50.16 -17.28
CA TRP A 112 -15.74 -48.94 -16.67
C TRP A 112 -14.34 -49.15 -16.10
N VAL A 113 -13.35 -48.36 -16.54
CA VAL A 113 -12.05 -48.24 -15.85
C VAL A 113 -11.67 -46.76 -15.71
N GLN A 114 -11.46 -46.35 -14.47
CA GLN A 114 -11.19 -44.97 -14.04
C GLN A 114 -9.72 -44.59 -14.29
N ARG A 115 -9.52 -43.37 -14.78
CA ARG A 115 -8.26 -42.79 -15.27
C ARG A 115 -7.24 -42.55 -14.15
N GLY A 116 -5.95 -42.66 -14.50
CA GLY A 116 -4.83 -42.08 -13.73
C GLY A 116 -3.69 -41.70 -14.66
N ALA A 117 -3.70 -40.47 -15.18
CA ALA A 117 -2.57 -39.88 -15.90
C ALA A 117 -1.81 -38.97 -14.93
N THR A 118 -0.59 -39.37 -14.57
CA THR A 118 0.33 -38.56 -13.76
C THR A 118 1.01 -37.51 -14.65
N SER A 119 0.59 -36.25 -14.53
CA SER A 119 1.34 -35.10 -15.04
C SER A 119 2.26 -34.58 -13.94
N ARG A 120 3.58 -34.55 -14.20
CA ARG A 120 4.57 -33.89 -13.35
C ARG A 120 4.42 -32.38 -13.54
N VAL A 121 3.96 -31.68 -12.51
CA VAL A 121 3.94 -30.22 -12.46
C VAL A 121 5.35 -29.74 -12.12
N LEU A 122 6.05 -29.19 -13.11
CA LEU A 122 7.18 -28.29 -12.89
C LEU A 122 6.61 -26.95 -12.44
N GLN A 123 6.80 -26.62 -11.17
CA GLN A 123 6.38 -25.35 -10.59
C GLN A 123 7.39 -24.27 -11.00
N VAL A 124 7.06 -23.46 -12.00
CA VAL A 124 7.81 -22.23 -12.30
C VAL A 124 7.22 -21.14 -11.41
N VAL A 125 7.94 -20.79 -10.35
CA VAL A 125 7.73 -19.53 -9.63
C VAL A 125 8.09 -18.41 -10.60
N HIS A 126 7.10 -17.73 -11.18
CA HIS A 126 7.38 -16.52 -11.94
C HIS A 126 7.78 -15.40 -10.97
N THR A 127 9.06 -15.40 -10.58
CA THR A 127 9.77 -14.15 -10.33
C THR A 127 9.70 -13.37 -11.64
N VAL A 128 9.03 -12.22 -11.66
CA VAL A 128 9.20 -11.29 -12.78
C VAL A 128 10.69 -10.95 -12.78
N PRO A 129 11.46 -11.31 -13.82
CA PRO A 129 12.86 -10.93 -13.87
C PRO A 129 12.91 -9.40 -13.77
N LEU A 130 13.64 -8.91 -12.77
CA LEU A 130 13.83 -7.49 -12.56
C LEU A 130 14.77 -7.00 -13.66
N ASP A 131 14.20 -6.75 -14.84
CA ASP A 131 14.92 -6.20 -15.97
C ASP A 131 14.94 -4.67 -15.82
N LEU A 132 15.99 -4.20 -15.15
CA LEU A 132 16.21 -2.77 -14.93
C LEU A 132 16.49 -2.01 -16.22
N GLU A 133 16.85 -2.68 -17.31
CA GLU A 133 17.04 -2.05 -18.62
C GLU A 133 15.68 -1.63 -19.22
N ASN A 134 14.62 -2.35 -18.89
CA ASN A 134 13.26 -2.04 -19.36
C ASN A 134 12.61 -0.87 -18.58
N ILE A 135 13.13 -0.50 -17.41
CA ILE A 135 12.58 0.61 -16.62
C ILE A 135 13.20 1.94 -17.06
N LYS A 136 12.51 2.64 -17.96
CA LYS A 136 12.94 3.96 -18.48
C LYS A 136 12.93 5.07 -17.42
N THR A 137 12.01 5.00 -16.46
CA THR A 137 11.84 6.03 -15.42
C THR A 137 12.05 5.40 -14.05
N LYS A 138 13.17 5.76 -13.41
CA LYS A 138 13.57 5.20 -12.11
C LYS A 138 13.12 6.01 -10.91
N ASN A 139 12.79 7.30 -11.12
CA ASN A 139 12.29 8.17 -10.06
C ASN A 139 10.83 7.84 -9.75
N ILE A 140 10.57 7.47 -8.50
CA ILE A 140 9.22 7.15 -8.01
C ILE A 140 8.91 8.01 -6.79
N VAL A 141 7.85 8.82 -6.86
CA VAL A 141 7.44 9.72 -5.79
C VAL A 141 6.25 9.10 -5.05
N LEU A 142 6.35 9.00 -3.74
CA LEU A 142 5.36 8.33 -2.88
C LEU A 142 4.64 9.37 -2.01
N ILE A 143 3.31 9.44 -2.17
CA ILE A 143 2.42 10.37 -1.47
C ILE A 143 1.50 9.57 -0.56
N HIS A 144 1.58 9.87 0.74
CA HIS A 144 0.79 9.21 1.76
C HIS A 144 -0.68 9.66 1.73
N GLY A 145 -1.55 8.86 2.36
CA GLY A 145 -2.94 9.21 2.65
C GLY A 145 -3.10 10.03 3.93
N GLU A 146 -4.35 10.28 4.30
CA GLU A 146 -4.66 11.12 5.47
C GLU A 146 -4.13 10.56 6.78
N GLY A 147 -3.60 11.45 7.62
CA GLY A 147 -3.10 11.14 8.95
C GLY A 147 -1.74 10.46 8.95
N PHE A 148 -1.26 10.01 7.79
CA PHE A 148 0.09 9.47 7.62
C PHE A 148 1.10 10.57 7.30
N GLY A 149 2.34 10.16 7.06
CA GLY A 149 3.44 10.97 6.54
C GLY A 149 4.36 10.08 5.70
N ALA A 150 5.45 10.63 5.17
CA ALA A 150 6.48 9.93 4.42
C ALA A 150 7.00 8.68 5.15
N TRP A 151 6.99 8.69 6.48
CA TRP A 151 7.40 7.58 7.35
C TRP A 151 6.65 6.27 7.07
N CYS A 152 5.43 6.30 6.55
CA CYS A 152 4.67 5.07 6.28
C CYS A 152 5.29 4.23 5.16
N TRP A 153 6.08 4.86 4.28
CA TRP A 153 6.69 4.21 3.13
C TRP A 153 8.02 3.53 3.42
N TYR A 154 8.49 3.46 4.67
CA TYR A 154 9.87 3.05 4.99
C TYR A 154 10.26 1.67 4.41
N LYS A 155 9.36 0.66 4.45
CA LYS A 155 9.60 -0.66 3.85
C LYS A 155 9.63 -0.58 2.33
N THR A 156 8.68 0.15 1.75
CA THR A 156 8.55 0.35 0.30
C THR A 156 9.77 1.06 -0.28
N VAL A 157 10.25 2.11 0.39
CA VAL A 157 11.49 2.82 0.03
C VAL A 157 12.67 1.84 0.01
N ALA A 158 12.87 1.07 1.07
CA ALA A 158 13.96 0.10 1.13
C ALA A 158 13.91 -0.92 -0.02
N LEU A 159 12.72 -1.49 -0.30
CA LEU A 159 12.56 -2.46 -1.38
C LEU A 159 12.78 -1.84 -2.78
N LEU A 160 12.34 -0.60 -3.00
CA LEU A 160 12.54 0.10 -4.28
C LEU A 160 14.01 0.47 -4.50
N GLU A 161 14.72 0.93 -3.46
CA GLU A 161 16.16 1.21 -3.51
C GLU A 161 16.98 -0.06 -3.78
N GLU A 162 16.64 -1.17 -3.14
CA GLU A 162 17.29 -2.48 -3.38
C GLU A 162 17.07 -2.97 -4.81
N ALA A 163 15.93 -2.63 -5.42
CA ALA A 163 15.68 -2.88 -6.83
C ALA A 163 16.37 -1.86 -7.76
N GLY A 164 17.09 -0.87 -7.26
CA GLY A 164 17.80 0.12 -8.09
C GLY A 164 16.91 1.23 -8.66
N LEU A 165 15.74 1.47 -8.05
CA LEU A 165 14.90 2.64 -8.29
C LEU A 165 15.26 3.77 -7.31
N PHE A 166 14.75 4.97 -7.58
CA PHE A 166 15.03 6.18 -6.78
C PHE A 166 13.72 6.68 -6.15
N PRO A 167 13.30 6.09 -5.02
CA PRO A 167 12.10 6.50 -4.32
C PRO A 167 12.29 7.81 -3.56
N THR A 168 11.32 8.71 -3.67
CA THR A 168 11.19 9.92 -2.86
C THR A 168 9.84 9.92 -2.16
N ALA A 169 9.81 9.74 -0.85
CA ALA A 169 8.60 9.90 -0.05
C ALA A 169 8.50 11.35 0.47
N LEU A 170 7.35 11.99 0.28
CA LEU A 170 7.13 13.38 0.69
C LEU A 170 6.13 13.46 1.84
N ASP A 171 6.41 14.33 2.81
CA ASP A 171 5.40 14.80 3.76
C ASP A 171 4.59 15.91 3.09
N LEU A 172 3.26 15.78 3.05
CA LEU A 172 2.35 16.87 2.71
C LEU A 172 2.27 17.88 3.86
N VAL A 173 1.70 19.07 3.61
CA VAL A 173 1.60 20.12 4.65
C VAL A 173 0.85 19.59 5.87
N GLY A 174 1.36 19.86 7.07
CA GLY A 174 0.79 19.40 8.34
C GLY A 174 0.86 17.89 8.58
N SER A 175 1.62 17.16 7.78
CA SER A 175 1.77 15.70 7.86
C SER A 175 3.18 15.29 8.24
N GLY A 176 3.33 14.09 8.80
CA GLY A 176 4.63 13.58 9.27
C GLY A 176 5.39 14.60 10.12
N ILE A 177 6.59 14.99 9.67
CA ILE A 177 7.45 15.96 10.37
C ILE A 177 7.26 17.41 9.90
N GLU A 178 6.41 17.67 8.91
CA GLU A 178 6.08 19.01 8.44
C GLU A 178 5.27 19.75 9.51
N ARG A 179 5.72 20.93 9.94
CA ARG A 179 5.29 21.54 11.21
C ARG A 179 4.07 22.45 11.10
N THR A 180 3.52 22.64 9.91
CA THR A 180 2.34 23.47 9.74
C THR A 180 1.19 22.91 10.57
N ASP A 181 0.45 23.80 11.20
CA ASP A 181 -0.74 23.44 11.95
C ASP A 181 -1.83 22.97 10.98
N THR A 182 -2.32 21.75 11.17
CA THR A 182 -3.39 21.15 10.37
C THR A 182 -4.61 22.07 10.29
N ASP A 183 -4.89 22.84 11.35
CA ASP A 183 -6.06 23.71 11.42
C ASP A 183 -6.02 24.92 10.48
N SER A 184 -4.84 25.21 9.93
CA SER A 184 -4.62 26.29 8.96
C SER A 184 -4.78 25.84 7.50
N ILE A 185 -4.87 24.53 7.24
CA ILE A 185 -4.91 23.95 5.90
C ILE A 185 -6.34 23.96 5.36
N LYS A 186 -6.59 24.76 4.32
CA LYS A 186 -7.94 25.02 3.83
C LYS A 186 -8.23 24.38 2.47
N THR A 187 -7.22 24.20 1.65
CA THR A 187 -7.38 23.73 0.27
C THR A 187 -6.46 22.58 -0.05
N LEU A 188 -6.84 21.77 -1.03
CA LEU A 188 -6.02 20.70 -1.59
C LEU A 188 -4.71 21.25 -2.14
N LYS A 189 -4.73 22.45 -2.73
CA LYS A 189 -3.53 23.15 -3.20
C LYS A 189 -2.55 23.44 -2.06
N ASP A 190 -3.05 23.91 -0.92
CA ASP A 190 -2.20 24.18 0.26
C ASP A 190 -1.58 22.87 0.75
N TYR A 191 -2.40 21.82 0.87
CA TYR A 191 -1.95 20.51 1.35
C TYR A 191 -0.92 19.85 0.43
N ALA A 192 -1.16 19.86 -0.88
CA ALA A 192 -0.31 19.25 -1.90
C ALA A 192 0.95 20.09 -2.22
N LYS A 193 1.15 21.24 -1.57
CA LYS A 193 2.25 22.17 -1.88
C LYS A 193 3.64 21.51 -1.95
N PRO A 194 4.06 20.62 -1.02
CA PRO A 194 5.35 19.93 -1.11
C PRO A 194 5.52 19.12 -2.39
N LEU A 195 4.47 18.43 -2.86
CA LEU A 195 4.47 17.71 -4.12
C LEU A 195 4.57 18.67 -5.32
N ILE A 196 3.80 19.76 -5.29
CA ILE A 196 3.83 20.77 -6.37
C ILE A 196 5.21 21.43 -6.47
N ASP A 197 5.78 21.83 -5.34
CA ASP A 197 7.12 22.43 -5.28
C ASP A 197 8.19 21.44 -5.76
N TYR A 198 8.05 20.15 -5.45
CA TYR A 198 8.93 19.10 -5.96
C TYR A 198 8.85 19.01 -7.50
N LEU A 199 7.65 18.94 -8.06
CA LEU A 199 7.43 18.85 -9.50
C LEU A 199 7.91 20.08 -10.25
N GLN A 200 7.73 21.28 -9.69
CA GLN A 200 8.24 22.52 -10.26
C GLN A 200 9.77 22.53 -10.38
N LYS A 201 10.46 21.94 -9.39
CA LYS A 201 11.93 21.87 -9.35
C LYS A 201 12.53 20.74 -10.19
N LEU A 202 11.72 19.82 -10.70
CA LEU A 202 12.21 18.78 -11.62
C LEU A 202 12.81 19.43 -12.88
N PRO A 203 14.05 19.06 -13.26
CA PRO A 203 14.67 19.48 -14.50
C PRO A 203 13.79 19.26 -15.74
N ASP A 204 13.98 20.09 -16.75
CA ASP A 204 13.27 19.94 -18.02
C ASP A 204 13.57 18.57 -18.65
N GLY A 205 12.50 17.90 -19.10
CA GLY A 205 12.57 16.56 -19.68
C GLY A 205 12.62 15.42 -18.66
N GLU A 206 12.84 15.70 -17.37
CA GLU A 206 12.76 14.67 -16.33
C GLU A 206 11.30 14.31 -16.03
N LYS A 207 11.05 13.01 -15.90
CA LYS A 207 9.72 12.46 -15.60
C LYS A 207 9.77 11.51 -14.42
N ILE A 208 8.64 11.37 -13.73
CA ILE A 208 8.51 10.51 -12.56
C ILE A 208 7.34 9.54 -12.69
N ILE A 209 7.40 8.45 -11.93
CA ILE A 209 6.23 7.66 -11.54
C ILE A 209 5.71 8.25 -10.23
N LEU A 210 4.41 8.56 -10.17
CA LEU A 210 3.79 9.15 -8.99
C LEU A 210 2.83 8.16 -8.34
N VAL A 211 2.92 7.95 -7.03
CA VAL A 211 2.05 7.05 -6.27
C VAL A 211 1.30 7.85 -5.22
N GLY A 212 -0.01 7.68 -5.15
CA GLY A 212 -0.85 8.25 -4.09
C GLY A 212 -1.64 7.16 -3.40
N HIS A 213 -1.57 7.11 -2.07
CA HIS A 213 -2.33 6.20 -1.22
C HIS A 213 -3.57 6.88 -0.64
N SER A 214 -4.72 6.19 -0.56
CA SER A 214 -5.95 6.71 0.07
C SER A 214 -6.31 8.12 -0.46
N CYS A 215 -6.60 9.11 0.39
CA CYS A 215 -6.86 10.49 -0.09
C CYS A 215 -5.64 11.18 -0.72
N GLY A 216 -4.43 10.61 -0.62
CA GLY A 216 -3.29 11.01 -1.45
C GLY A 216 -3.60 10.90 -2.95
N GLY A 217 -4.60 10.09 -3.33
CA GLY A 217 -5.21 10.07 -4.65
C GLY A 217 -5.65 11.45 -5.15
N ALA A 218 -6.22 12.28 -4.26
CA ALA A 218 -6.62 13.65 -4.58
C ALA A 218 -5.41 14.53 -4.92
N SER A 219 -4.36 14.45 -4.09
CA SER A 219 -3.12 15.21 -4.27
C SER A 219 -2.41 14.85 -5.58
N ILE A 220 -2.35 13.56 -5.93
CA ILE A 220 -1.76 13.14 -7.21
C ILE A 220 -2.65 13.52 -8.40
N SER A 221 -3.98 13.52 -8.25
CA SER A 221 -4.90 13.97 -9.30
C SER A 221 -4.74 15.47 -9.57
N TYR A 222 -4.58 16.27 -8.53
CA TYR A 222 -4.23 17.69 -8.64
C TYR A 222 -2.88 17.90 -9.33
N ALA A 223 -1.87 17.11 -8.97
CA ALA A 223 -0.56 17.16 -9.63
C ALA A 223 -0.63 16.79 -11.12
N LEU A 224 -1.42 15.78 -11.49
CA LEU A 224 -1.66 15.41 -12.90
C LEU A 224 -2.38 16.51 -13.67
N GLN A 225 -3.27 17.27 -13.03
CA GLN A 225 -3.91 18.42 -13.64
C GLN A 225 -2.91 19.55 -13.92
N CYS A 226 -1.94 19.77 -13.03
CA CYS A 226 -0.99 20.87 -13.12
C CYS A 226 0.28 20.57 -13.93
N PHE A 227 0.79 19.33 -13.88
CA PHE A 227 2.07 18.92 -14.48
C PHE A 227 1.96 17.58 -15.25
N PRO A 228 0.98 17.42 -16.17
CA PRO A 228 0.77 16.16 -16.87
C PRO A 228 2.01 15.69 -17.66
N GLU A 229 2.87 16.60 -18.10
CA GLU A 229 4.09 16.31 -18.86
C GLU A 229 5.23 15.72 -18.02
N LYS A 230 5.24 15.97 -16.70
CA LYS A 230 6.28 15.50 -15.77
C LYS A 230 5.97 14.14 -15.15
N ILE A 231 4.75 13.64 -15.29
CA ILE A 231 4.31 12.39 -14.66
C ILE A 231 4.05 11.36 -15.76
N VAL A 232 4.91 10.35 -15.88
CA VAL A 232 4.78 9.33 -16.94
C VAL A 232 3.74 8.26 -16.59
N LYS A 233 3.57 7.97 -15.30
CA LYS A 233 2.59 7.02 -14.76
C LYS A 233 2.12 7.50 -13.38
N ALA A 234 0.84 7.38 -13.11
CA ALA A 234 0.25 7.61 -11.80
C ALA A 234 -0.36 6.33 -11.25
N ILE A 235 -0.04 5.98 -10.01
CA ILE A 235 -0.50 4.77 -9.32
C ILE A 235 -1.38 5.20 -8.15
N PHE A 236 -2.66 4.86 -8.23
CA PHE A 236 -3.66 5.05 -7.19
C PHE A 236 -3.71 3.78 -6.33
N LEU A 237 -3.12 3.84 -5.14
CA LEU A 237 -3.03 2.71 -4.21
C LEU A 237 -4.19 2.78 -3.21
N CYS A 238 -5.22 1.95 -3.40
CA CYS A 238 -6.48 1.99 -2.66
C CYS A 238 -6.93 3.44 -2.37
N ALA A 239 -6.92 4.25 -3.43
CA ALA A 239 -6.93 5.71 -3.32
C ALA A 239 -8.22 6.33 -3.87
N THR A 240 -8.51 7.57 -3.45
CA THR A 240 -9.65 8.36 -3.93
C THR A 240 -9.39 8.83 -5.38
N MET A 241 -9.66 7.97 -6.36
CA MET A 241 -9.52 8.27 -7.79
C MET A 241 -10.84 8.83 -8.37
N VAL A 242 -11.21 10.02 -7.90
CA VAL A 242 -12.50 10.64 -8.24
C VAL A 242 -12.52 11.27 -9.63
N SER A 243 -13.71 11.48 -10.17
CA SER A 243 -13.95 12.19 -11.43
C SER A 243 -13.96 13.71 -11.23
N ASP A 244 -13.98 14.46 -12.34
CA ASP A 244 -14.15 15.91 -12.32
C ASP A 244 -15.39 16.34 -11.54
N GLY A 245 -15.26 17.40 -10.73
CA GLY A 245 -16.33 17.96 -9.93
C GLY A 245 -16.70 17.18 -8.65
N GLN A 246 -16.09 16.02 -8.41
CA GLN A 246 -16.26 15.24 -7.18
C GLN A 246 -15.24 15.62 -6.11
N ARG A 247 -15.61 15.39 -4.85
CA ARG A 247 -14.74 15.55 -3.68
C ARG A 247 -14.11 14.20 -3.33
N PRO A 248 -12.89 14.17 -2.77
CA PRO A 248 -12.33 12.96 -2.17
C PRO A 248 -13.26 12.34 -1.12
N PHE A 249 -13.99 13.17 -0.36
CA PHE A 249 -14.97 12.70 0.63
C PHE A 249 -16.11 11.88 0.02
N ASP A 250 -16.56 12.20 -1.20
CA ASP A 250 -17.75 11.60 -1.81
C ASP A 250 -17.59 10.07 -1.99
N VAL A 251 -16.36 9.59 -2.02
CA VAL A 251 -16.01 8.17 -2.05
C VAL A 251 -16.52 7.42 -0.82
N PHE A 252 -16.52 8.06 0.35
CA PHE A 252 -16.95 7.48 1.62
C PHE A 252 -18.42 7.73 1.93
N ALA A 253 -19.20 8.29 1.00
CA ALA A 253 -20.56 8.73 1.26
C ALA A 253 -21.53 7.58 1.57
N GLU A 254 -21.24 6.37 1.09
CA GLU A 254 -22.04 5.18 1.41
C GLU A 254 -21.85 4.72 2.86
N GLU A 255 -20.63 4.88 3.41
CA GLU A 255 -20.30 4.46 4.77
C GLU A 255 -20.51 5.57 5.82
N LEU A 256 -20.24 6.83 5.44
CA LEU A 256 -20.25 8.00 6.34
C LEU A 256 -21.45 8.93 6.11
N GLY A 257 -22.28 8.65 5.11
CA GLY A 257 -23.34 9.53 4.65
C GLY A 257 -22.82 10.70 3.80
N PRO A 258 -23.73 11.51 3.21
CA PRO A 258 -23.35 12.68 2.43
C PRO A 258 -22.48 13.66 3.22
N ALA A 259 -21.56 14.35 2.54
CA ALA A 259 -20.64 15.30 3.16
C ALA A 259 -21.35 16.32 4.05
N GLU A 260 -22.49 16.83 3.59
CA GLU A 260 -23.27 17.82 4.32
C GLU A 260 -23.84 17.27 5.64
N MET A 261 -24.26 16.00 5.68
CA MET A 261 -24.71 15.35 6.92
C MET A 261 -23.53 15.04 7.84
N PHE A 262 -22.45 14.50 7.29
CA PHE A 262 -21.23 14.21 8.06
C PHE A 262 -20.70 15.46 8.77
N MET A 263 -20.67 16.61 8.08
CA MET A 263 -20.20 17.88 8.63
C MET A 263 -21.09 18.45 9.74
N GLN A 264 -22.33 17.99 9.88
CA GLN A 264 -23.26 18.44 10.91
C GLN A 264 -23.30 17.50 12.12
N GLU A 265 -23.22 16.19 11.89
CA GLU A 265 -23.55 15.18 12.90
C GLU A 265 -22.34 14.38 13.40
N SER A 266 -21.20 14.44 12.70
CA SER A 266 -20.04 13.61 13.03
C SER A 266 -19.36 14.04 14.32
N GLN A 267 -19.10 13.05 15.19
CA GLN A 267 -18.36 13.24 16.43
C GLN A 267 -16.84 13.27 16.24
N PHE A 268 -16.36 12.94 15.03
CA PHE A 268 -14.92 12.91 14.71
C PHE A 268 -14.37 14.28 14.30
N LEU A 269 -15.24 15.29 14.22
CA LEU A 269 -14.88 16.63 13.79
C LEU A 269 -14.12 17.37 14.91
N VAL A 270 -12.99 17.95 14.53
CA VAL A 270 -12.17 18.78 15.40
C VAL A 270 -12.39 20.24 15.04
N PHE A 271 -12.72 21.04 16.06
CA PHE A 271 -12.98 22.48 15.96
C PHE A 271 -11.75 23.27 16.42
N GLY A 272 -10.64 23.12 15.70
CA GLY A 272 -9.33 23.64 16.10
C GLY A 272 -9.28 25.17 16.24
N ASN A 273 -10.08 25.88 15.45
CA ASN A 273 -10.22 27.34 15.51
C ASN A 273 -11.34 27.82 16.45
N GLY A 274 -11.86 26.94 17.30
CA GLY A 274 -12.95 27.22 18.25
C GLY A 274 -14.31 26.64 17.84
N LYS A 275 -15.15 26.31 18.82
CA LYS A 275 -16.44 25.61 18.62
C LYS A 275 -17.48 26.36 17.78
N ASP A 276 -17.36 27.68 17.72
CA ASP A 276 -18.26 28.54 16.92
C ASP A 276 -17.76 28.75 15.47
N LYS A 277 -16.65 28.10 15.09
CA LYS A 277 -16.09 28.11 13.74
C LYS A 277 -16.35 26.77 13.05
N PRO A 278 -16.25 26.70 11.71
CA PRO A 278 -16.28 25.40 11.02
C PRO A 278 -15.18 24.45 11.53
N PRO A 279 -15.43 23.14 11.52
CA PRO A 279 -14.40 22.16 11.88
C PRO A 279 -13.25 22.23 10.88
N THR A 280 -12.04 21.97 11.37
CA THR A 280 -10.79 22.15 10.64
C THR A 280 -10.17 20.82 10.23
N SER A 281 -10.32 19.82 11.08
CA SER A 281 -9.77 18.48 10.87
C SER A 281 -10.73 17.40 11.36
N LEU A 282 -10.45 16.16 11.01
CA LEU A 282 -11.06 14.98 11.58
C LEU A 282 -10.01 14.17 12.35
N MET A 283 -10.42 13.55 13.44
CA MET A 283 -9.56 12.65 14.20
C MET A 283 -10.35 11.40 14.56
N LEU A 284 -9.85 10.25 14.13
CA LEU A 284 -10.40 8.95 14.48
C LEU A 284 -9.79 8.47 15.80
N GLU A 285 -10.59 7.76 16.60
CA GLU A 285 -10.09 7.13 17.82
C GLU A 285 -9.14 5.98 17.48
N LYS A 286 -8.20 5.69 18.39
CA LYS A 286 -7.14 4.69 18.15
C LYS A 286 -7.70 3.31 17.80
N GLU A 287 -8.77 2.89 18.48
CA GLU A 287 -9.44 1.61 18.26
C GLU A 287 -10.08 1.54 16.87
N GLN A 288 -10.63 2.66 16.39
CA GLN A 288 -11.21 2.75 15.05
C GLN A 288 -10.12 2.71 13.99
N ILE A 289 -9.04 3.47 14.16
CA ILE A 289 -7.87 3.44 13.27
C ILE A 289 -7.33 2.02 13.15
N LYS A 290 -7.19 1.31 14.27
CA LYS A 290 -6.71 -0.08 14.26
C LYS A 290 -7.63 -1.00 13.47
N GLY A 291 -8.95 -0.86 13.63
CA GLY A 291 -9.94 -1.68 12.94
C GLY A 291 -10.06 -1.39 11.44
N LEU A 292 -9.91 -0.12 11.04
CA LEU A 292 -10.08 0.36 9.67
C LEU A 292 -8.79 0.24 8.85
N TYR A 293 -7.66 0.67 9.41
CA TYR A 293 -6.40 0.79 8.66
C TYR A 293 -5.48 -0.42 8.80
N PHE A 294 -5.54 -1.11 9.92
CA PHE A 294 -4.48 -2.01 10.37
C PHE A 294 -4.98 -3.43 10.73
N ASN A 295 -6.03 -3.91 10.07
CA ASN A 295 -6.58 -5.24 10.33
C ASN A 295 -5.68 -6.39 9.87
N GLN A 296 -4.68 -6.13 9.03
CA GLN A 296 -3.68 -7.13 8.58
C GLN A 296 -2.23 -6.70 8.86
N SER A 297 -2.02 -5.48 9.35
CA SER A 297 -0.70 -4.89 9.58
C SER A 297 -0.01 -5.48 10.83
N PRO A 298 1.32 -5.69 10.79
CA PRO A 298 2.08 -6.14 11.96
C PRO A 298 1.99 -5.17 13.14
N SER A 299 1.94 -5.70 14.37
CA SER A 299 1.77 -4.89 15.59
C SER A 299 2.83 -3.79 15.77
N LYS A 300 4.08 -4.04 15.33
CA LYS A 300 5.16 -3.04 15.35
C LYS A 300 4.87 -1.83 14.47
N ASP A 301 4.28 -2.04 13.30
CA ASP A 301 3.92 -0.98 12.36
C ASP A 301 2.70 -0.22 12.89
N VAL A 302 1.77 -0.92 13.54
CA VAL A 302 0.64 -0.28 14.25
C VAL A 302 1.13 0.60 15.40
N ALA A 303 2.12 0.15 16.16
CA ALA A 303 2.73 0.94 17.24
C ALA A 303 3.42 2.20 16.70
N LEU A 304 4.19 2.07 15.61
CA LEU A 304 4.77 3.21 14.89
C LEU A 304 3.68 4.19 14.43
N ALA A 305 2.63 3.70 13.78
CA ALA A 305 1.56 4.55 13.29
C ALA A 305 0.85 5.30 14.42
N THR A 306 0.56 4.62 15.54
CA THR A 306 -0.13 5.21 16.70
C THR A 306 0.59 6.43 17.28
N VAL A 307 1.92 6.49 17.18
CA VAL A 307 2.71 7.63 17.69
C VAL A 307 3.08 8.66 16.62
N SER A 308 2.83 8.34 15.34
CA SER A 308 3.27 9.16 14.20
C SER A 308 2.11 9.82 13.46
N MET A 309 0.90 9.29 13.60
CA MET A 309 -0.28 9.82 12.93
C MET A 309 -0.69 11.19 13.47
N ARG A 310 -1.24 12.01 12.58
CA ARG A 310 -1.66 13.39 12.86
C ARG A 310 -3.12 13.63 12.50
N PRO A 311 -3.74 14.71 13.01
CA PRO A 311 -5.08 15.10 12.59
C PRO A 311 -5.18 15.29 11.08
N ILE A 312 -6.33 14.94 10.52
CA ILE A 312 -6.58 14.87 9.08
C ILE A 312 -7.25 16.17 8.63
N PRO A 313 -6.65 17.00 7.76
CA PRO A 313 -7.24 18.28 7.36
C PRO A 313 -8.51 18.08 6.51
N LEU A 314 -9.63 18.69 6.92
CA LEU A 314 -10.91 18.52 6.22
C LEU A 314 -10.98 19.27 4.89
N GLY A 315 -10.36 20.45 4.81
CA GLY A 315 -10.41 21.31 3.62
C GLY A 315 -10.09 20.57 2.32
N PRO A 316 -8.90 19.93 2.21
CA PRO A 316 -8.51 19.14 1.04
C PRO A 316 -9.47 18.02 0.65
N ILE A 317 -10.12 17.39 1.64
CA ILE A 317 -11.01 16.23 1.44
C ILE A 317 -12.41 16.67 0.99
N MET A 318 -12.83 17.87 1.40
CA MET A 318 -14.14 18.45 1.09
C MET A 318 -14.14 19.33 -0.16
N GLU A 319 -12.95 19.62 -0.71
CA GLU A 319 -12.79 20.39 -1.93
C GLU A 319 -13.12 19.55 -3.17
N LYS A 320 -13.88 20.15 -4.10
CA LYS A 320 -14.15 19.52 -5.41
C LYS A 320 -12.93 19.64 -6.29
N LEU A 321 -12.51 18.55 -6.91
CA LEU A 321 -11.43 18.59 -7.89
C LEU A 321 -11.95 19.18 -9.20
N SER A 322 -11.10 19.95 -9.88
CA SER A 322 -11.31 20.42 -11.26
C SER A 322 -10.32 19.71 -12.17
N LEU A 323 -10.78 18.70 -12.89
CA LEU A 323 -9.96 17.80 -13.72
C LEU A 323 -10.40 17.91 -15.18
N SER A 324 -9.44 18.11 -16.07
CA SER A 324 -9.73 18.22 -17.51
C SER A 324 -9.32 16.96 -18.28
N PRO A 325 -10.04 16.62 -19.36
CA PRO A 325 -9.62 15.56 -20.28
C PRO A 325 -8.20 15.77 -20.83
N GLU A 326 -7.80 17.03 -21.07
CA GLU A 326 -6.55 17.36 -21.73
C GLU A 326 -5.31 17.16 -20.86
N ASN A 327 -5.47 17.21 -19.53
CA ASN A 327 -4.38 17.10 -18.56
C ASN A 327 -4.53 15.78 -17.77
N TYR A 328 -5.38 15.77 -16.75
CA TYR A 328 -5.65 14.57 -15.95
C TYR A 328 -6.07 13.38 -16.82
N GLY A 329 -7.00 13.61 -17.75
CA GLY A 329 -7.58 12.54 -18.59
C GLY A 329 -6.56 11.82 -19.48
N LYS A 330 -5.54 12.51 -20.00
CA LYS A 330 -4.46 11.94 -20.83
C LYS A 330 -3.39 11.17 -20.05
N SER A 331 -3.39 11.31 -18.73
CA SER A 331 -2.37 10.68 -17.89
C SER A 331 -2.57 9.17 -17.81
N ARG A 332 -1.47 8.41 -17.84
CA ARG A 332 -1.51 6.95 -17.68
C ARG A 332 -1.72 6.62 -16.21
N ARG A 333 -2.93 6.19 -15.86
CA ARG A 333 -3.35 5.89 -14.49
C ARG A 333 -3.41 4.39 -14.28
N PHE A 334 -2.93 3.92 -13.14
CA PHE A 334 -3.01 2.54 -12.69
C PHE A 334 -3.65 2.53 -11.32
N PHE A 335 -4.48 1.54 -11.03
CA PHE A 335 -5.10 1.38 -9.72
C PHE A 335 -4.63 0.08 -9.07
N VAL A 336 -4.32 0.13 -7.78
CA VAL A 336 -3.93 -1.04 -6.99
C VAL A 336 -4.95 -1.22 -5.87
N GLN A 337 -5.75 -2.26 -5.97
CA GLN A 337 -6.80 -2.58 -5.01
C GLN A 337 -6.28 -3.42 -3.84
N THR A 338 -6.81 -3.16 -2.66
CA THR A 338 -6.54 -3.89 -1.41
C THR A 338 -7.79 -4.64 -1.00
N LEU A 339 -7.73 -5.98 -0.93
CA LEU A 339 -8.95 -6.80 -0.85
C LEU A 339 -9.49 -7.04 0.56
N ASP A 340 -8.70 -6.73 1.60
CA ASP A 340 -9.13 -6.80 3.01
C ASP A 340 -9.23 -5.39 3.62
N ASP A 341 -9.38 -4.37 2.76
CA ASP A 341 -9.50 -2.98 3.16
C ASP A 341 -10.85 -2.72 3.83
N ARG A 342 -10.80 -2.15 5.04
CA ARG A 342 -11.98 -1.81 5.84
C ARG A 342 -12.23 -0.31 5.92
N ALA A 343 -11.35 0.51 5.37
CA ALA A 343 -11.51 1.96 5.28
C ALA A 343 -12.07 2.40 3.94
N LEU A 344 -11.59 1.77 2.86
CA LEU A 344 -12.10 1.94 1.52
C LEU A 344 -12.43 0.56 0.97
N SER A 345 -13.68 0.11 1.15
CA SER A 345 -14.05 -1.28 0.86
C SER A 345 -13.75 -1.68 -0.60
N PRO A 346 -13.46 -2.97 -0.89
CA PRO A 346 -13.19 -3.42 -2.25
C PRO A 346 -14.29 -3.07 -3.25
N ASP A 347 -15.56 -3.10 -2.83
CA ASP A 347 -16.70 -2.73 -3.67
C ASP A 347 -16.66 -1.24 -4.06
N VAL A 348 -16.34 -0.35 -3.11
CA VAL A 348 -16.13 1.07 -3.39
C VAL A 348 -14.92 1.27 -4.31
N GLN A 349 -13.82 0.54 -4.11
CA GLN A 349 -12.67 0.59 -5.01
C GLN A 349 -13.03 0.14 -6.43
N GLU A 350 -13.85 -0.91 -6.59
CA GLU A 350 -14.33 -1.37 -7.90
C GLU A 350 -15.25 -0.34 -8.57
N LYS A 351 -16.12 0.32 -7.80
CA LYS A 351 -16.96 1.41 -8.30
C LYS A 351 -16.12 2.57 -8.84
N LEU A 352 -15.09 3.01 -8.09
CA LEU A 352 -14.19 4.08 -8.54
C LEU A 352 -13.51 3.75 -9.87
N VAL A 353 -13.02 2.51 -10.00
CA VAL A 353 -12.41 2.01 -11.24
C VAL A 353 -13.41 1.96 -12.39
N GLY A 354 -14.68 1.62 -12.12
CA GLY A 354 -15.75 1.61 -13.12
C GLY A 354 -16.15 3.01 -13.59
N GLU A 355 -16.24 3.98 -12.68
CA GLU A 355 -16.64 5.36 -12.98
C GLU A 355 -15.52 6.17 -13.65
N ASN A 356 -14.26 5.91 -13.30
CA ASN A 356 -13.09 6.57 -13.85
C ASN A 356 -12.01 5.55 -14.26
N PRO A 357 -12.17 4.88 -15.43
CA PRO A 357 -11.31 3.76 -15.82
C PRO A 357 -9.81 4.11 -15.92
N PRO A 358 -8.93 3.39 -15.20
CA PRO A 358 -7.49 3.47 -15.38
C PRO A 358 -7.01 2.57 -16.53
N GLU A 359 -5.76 2.74 -16.95
CA GLU A 359 -5.10 1.88 -17.94
C GLU A 359 -4.92 0.43 -17.45
N GLY A 360 -4.69 0.25 -16.15
CA GLY A 360 -4.52 -1.08 -15.54
C GLY A 360 -4.97 -1.12 -14.08
N VAL A 361 -5.44 -2.30 -13.67
CA VAL A 361 -5.92 -2.58 -12.30
C VAL A 361 -5.21 -3.79 -11.75
N TYR A 362 -4.63 -3.64 -10.56
CA TYR A 362 -3.92 -4.67 -9.82
C TYR A 362 -4.65 -4.94 -8.50
N LYS A 363 -4.49 -6.13 -7.93
CA LYS A 363 -5.15 -6.51 -6.68
C LYS A 363 -4.14 -7.14 -5.72
N ILE A 364 -4.16 -6.72 -4.46
CA ILE A 364 -3.36 -7.30 -3.37
C ILE A 364 -4.30 -7.98 -2.38
N LYS A 365 -4.30 -9.32 -2.44
CA LYS A 365 -5.06 -10.15 -1.50
C LYS A 365 -4.46 -10.12 -0.10
N GLY A 366 -5.30 -10.06 0.93
CA GLY A 366 -4.87 -10.07 2.32
C GLY A 366 -4.18 -8.77 2.75
N SER A 367 -4.26 -7.72 1.93
CA SER A 367 -3.82 -6.37 2.31
C SER A 367 -4.98 -5.62 2.93
N ASP A 368 -4.74 -5.04 4.09
CA ASP A 368 -5.58 -3.99 4.65
C ASP A 368 -5.40 -2.68 3.87
N HIS A 369 -5.90 -1.59 4.44
CA HIS A 369 -5.75 -0.24 3.89
C HIS A 369 -4.29 0.21 3.78
N CYS A 370 -3.34 -0.45 4.46
CA CYS A 370 -1.94 -0.05 4.53
C CYS A 370 -1.03 -1.13 3.90
N PRO A 371 -1.08 -1.33 2.57
CA PRO A 371 -0.28 -2.35 1.86
C PRO A 371 1.22 -2.18 2.06
N PHE A 372 1.71 -0.96 2.32
CA PHE A 372 3.10 -0.68 2.66
C PHE A 372 3.53 -1.27 4.02
N PHE A 373 2.59 -1.66 4.88
CA PHE A 373 2.85 -2.39 6.13
C PHE A 373 2.45 -3.86 6.05
N SER A 374 1.23 -4.15 5.59
CA SER A 374 0.65 -5.51 5.61
C SER A 374 1.17 -6.41 4.49
N LYS A 375 1.45 -5.86 3.30
CA LYS A 375 1.89 -6.61 2.12
C LYS A 375 2.99 -5.90 1.30
N PRO A 376 4.11 -5.47 1.93
CA PRO A 376 5.11 -4.63 1.28
C PRO A 376 5.78 -5.30 0.06
N GLN A 377 6.01 -6.62 0.09
CA GLN A 377 6.62 -7.34 -1.03
C GLN A 377 5.68 -7.46 -2.24
N SER A 378 4.39 -7.72 -1.99
CA SER A 378 3.38 -7.75 -3.06
C SER A 378 3.22 -6.37 -3.70
N LEU A 379 3.19 -5.32 -2.87
CA LEU A 379 3.15 -3.94 -3.33
C LEU A 379 4.38 -3.60 -4.17
N HIS A 380 5.57 -3.96 -3.70
CA HIS A 380 6.82 -3.77 -4.43
C HIS A 380 6.79 -4.43 -5.80
N LYS A 381 6.36 -5.70 -5.89
CA LYS A 381 6.25 -6.42 -7.16
C LYS A 381 5.37 -5.68 -8.17
N ILE A 382 4.22 -5.15 -7.73
CA ILE A 382 3.31 -4.39 -8.58
C ILE A 382 3.95 -3.08 -9.06
N PHE A 383 4.69 -2.38 -8.19
CA PHE A 383 5.41 -1.16 -8.59
C PHE A 383 6.47 -1.44 -9.66
N ILE A 384 7.22 -2.54 -9.54
CA ILE A 384 8.18 -2.96 -10.57
C ILE A 384 7.46 -3.27 -11.88
N GLU A 385 6.37 -4.05 -11.81
CA GLU A 385 5.60 -4.43 -12.99
C GLU A 385 5.06 -3.20 -13.74
N ILE A 386 4.44 -2.26 -13.03
CA ILE A 386 3.96 -1.00 -13.63
C ILE A 386 5.12 -0.16 -14.18
N ALA A 387 6.26 -0.11 -13.47
CA ALA A 387 7.43 0.65 -13.91
C ALA A 387 7.98 0.12 -15.25
N GLN A 388 7.94 -1.19 -15.47
CA GLN A 388 8.40 -1.86 -16.70
C GLN A 388 7.46 -1.67 -17.91
N ILE A 389 6.21 -1.23 -17.72
CA ILE A 389 5.30 -1.00 -18.85
C ILE A 389 5.89 0.13 -19.74
N PRO A 390 6.05 -0.08 -21.06
CA PRO A 390 6.88 0.76 -21.93
C PRO A 390 6.44 2.22 -22.11
#